data_AF-W4E7W5-F1
#
_entry.id   AF-W4E7W5-F1
#
_cell.length_a   1.000
_cell.length_b   1.000
_cell.length_c   1.000
_cell.angle_alpha   90.00
_cell.angle_beta   90.00
_cell.angle_gamma   90.00
#
_symmetry.space_group_name_H-M   'P 1'
#
loop_
_entity.id
_entity.type
_entity.pdbx_description
1 polymer ?
#
loop_
_entity_poly.entity_id
_entity_poly.type
_entity_poly.pdbx_seq_one_letter_code
_entity_poly.pdbx_strand_id
1 'polypeptide(L)'
;MKIKKTLDRIPGGMMLIPLFLGAIIHTAFPDAGEYFGGFTKGLMTGTVPILAVWFFCMGAAIDVRATGTVLRKSGTLVLTKIAVAWVVAMIAIQFLPEGGVQTGFFAGLSVLAIISAMDMTNGGLYASIMQQYGTKEESGAFVLMSLESGPLVTMLILGSTGVAVFEPHLFVGAVLPFLVGFILGNLDHDLRAYFGRATQTLIPFFGFALGSSIDLGVIVDTGLLGILLGIVVIIITGIPLILADKFIGRGNGTAGLAASSTAGAAVANPMLVANMKPEFLPAAQSATALVAASVIVTSILVPVITAYYSDYMKKKNPPAAEGPIDAKAQKAAG
;
A
#
# COMPACT_ATOMS: atom_id res chain seq x y z
N MET A 1 -7.76 -27.61 -11.69
CA MET A 1 -7.08 -26.31 -11.95
C MET A 1 -6.59 -25.72 -10.63
N LYS A 2 -5.43 -25.04 -10.57
CA LYS A 2 -4.87 -24.43 -9.34
C LYS A 2 -4.86 -22.88 -9.43
N ILE A 3 -6.02 -22.27 -9.68
CA ILE A 3 -6.16 -20.84 -9.98
C ILE A 3 -5.58 -19.96 -8.87
N LYS A 4 -5.97 -20.18 -7.61
CA LYS A 4 -5.43 -19.45 -6.46
C LYS A 4 -3.90 -19.49 -6.40
N LYS A 5 -3.31 -20.67 -6.63
CA LYS A 5 -1.84 -20.84 -6.64
C LYS A 5 -1.18 -20.04 -7.77
N THR A 6 -1.86 -19.84 -8.88
CA THR A 6 -1.38 -18.98 -9.97
C THR A 6 -1.46 -17.51 -9.59
N LEU A 7 -2.56 -17.06 -8.95
CA LEU A 7 -2.71 -15.69 -8.46
C LEU A 7 -1.63 -15.34 -7.42
N ASP A 8 -1.38 -16.25 -6.47
CA ASP A 8 -0.39 -16.09 -5.41
C ASP A 8 1.06 -15.99 -5.93
N ARG A 9 1.33 -16.43 -7.18
CA ARG A 9 2.66 -16.32 -7.81
C ARG A 9 2.94 -14.93 -8.38
N ILE A 10 1.91 -14.15 -8.64
CA ILE A 10 2.04 -12.81 -9.22
C ILE A 10 2.02 -11.82 -8.06
N PRO A 11 3.07 -11.00 -7.86
CA PRO A 11 3.07 -9.99 -6.80
C PRO A 11 1.89 -9.02 -6.98
N GLY A 12 1.04 -8.89 -5.95
CA GLY A 12 -0.21 -8.12 -6.03
C GLY A 12 -1.32 -8.77 -6.88
N GLY A 13 -1.12 -10.00 -7.37
CA GLY A 13 -2.01 -10.69 -8.32
C GLY A 13 -3.43 -10.90 -7.79
N MET A 14 -3.60 -11.07 -6.48
CA MET A 14 -4.91 -11.17 -5.83
C MET A 14 -5.78 -9.93 -6.01
N MET A 15 -5.19 -8.76 -6.27
CA MET A 15 -5.90 -7.51 -6.54
C MET A 15 -5.88 -7.14 -8.02
N LEU A 16 -4.68 -7.18 -8.63
CA LEU A 16 -4.45 -6.68 -9.98
C LEU A 16 -5.18 -7.51 -11.04
N ILE A 17 -5.22 -8.84 -10.89
CA ILE A 17 -5.86 -9.69 -11.89
C ILE A 17 -7.37 -9.46 -11.92
N PRO A 18 -8.09 -9.46 -10.78
CA PRO A 18 -9.49 -9.04 -10.74
C PRO A 18 -9.71 -7.62 -11.28
N LEU A 19 -8.80 -6.68 -11.02
CA LEU A 19 -8.87 -5.32 -11.56
C LEU A 19 -8.77 -5.30 -13.09
N PHE A 20 -7.79 -5.98 -13.67
CA PHE A 20 -7.68 -6.09 -15.13
C PHE A 20 -8.90 -6.77 -15.74
N LEU A 21 -9.45 -7.80 -15.10
CA LEU A 21 -10.70 -8.44 -15.55
C LEU A 21 -11.87 -7.44 -15.54
N GLY A 22 -12.00 -6.66 -14.47
CA GLY A 22 -13.01 -5.59 -14.39
C GLY A 22 -12.83 -4.56 -15.51
N ALA A 23 -11.59 -4.14 -15.79
CA ALA A 23 -11.26 -3.18 -16.85
C ALA A 23 -11.52 -3.73 -18.26
N ILE A 24 -11.21 -5.01 -18.49
CA ILE A 24 -11.55 -5.71 -19.74
C ILE A 24 -13.06 -5.70 -19.95
N ILE A 25 -13.84 -6.04 -18.92
CA ILE A 25 -15.30 -6.05 -19.01
C ILE A 25 -15.82 -4.64 -19.25
N HIS A 26 -15.34 -3.63 -18.51
CA HIS A 26 -15.76 -2.25 -18.67
C HIS A 26 -15.47 -1.72 -20.08
N THR A 27 -14.28 -2.00 -20.61
CA THR A 27 -13.90 -1.52 -21.94
C THR A 27 -14.68 -2.22 -23.06
N ALA A 28 -14.88 -3.54 -22.95
CA ALA A 28 -15.59 -4.31 -23.97
C ALA A 28 -17.11 -4.14 -23.90
N PHE A 29 -17.65 -3.94 -22.69
CA PHE A 29 -19.07 -3.87 -22.37
C PHE A 29 -19.32 -2.81 -21.28
N PRO A 30 -19.21 -1.51 -21.60
CA PRO A 30 -19.30 -0.43 -20.62
C PRO A 30 -20.64 -0.41 -19.87
N ASP A 31 -21.72 -0.78 -20.56
CA ASP A 31 -23.06 -0.84 -20.00
C ASP A 31 -23.35 -2.16 -19.27
N ALA A 32 -22.40 -3.08 -19.11
CA ALA A 32 -22.66 -4.39 -18.51
C ALA A 32 -23.25 -4.28 -17.10
N GLY A 33 -22.74 -3.36 -16.28
CA GLY A 33 -23.27 -3.11 -14.94
C GLY A 33 -24.73 -2.63 -14.98
N GLU A 34 -25.05 -1.68 -15.85
CA GLU A 34 -26.41 -1.16 -16.02
C GLU A 34 -27.36 -2.19 -16.62
N TYR A 35 -26.89 -2.94 -17.62
CA TYR A 35 -27.66 -3.98 -18.31
C TYR A 35 -28.10 -5.10 -17.37
N PHE A 36 -27.18 -5.61 -16.53
CA PHE A 36 -27.51 -6.69 -15.60
C PHE A 36 -28.19 -6.21 -14.32
N GLY A 37 -27.95 -4.97 -13.90
CA GLY A 37 -28.53 -4.41 -12.68
C GLY A 37 -28.23 -5.24 -11.42
N GLY A 38 -29.05 -5.05 -10.37
CA GLY A 38 -29.07 -5.89 -9.18
C GLY A 38 -27.70 -6.14 -8.52
N PHE A 39 -27.44 -7.39 -8.16
CA PHE A 39 -26.18 -7.80 -7.50
C PHE A 39 -24.95 -7.63 -8.40
N THR A 40 -25.08 -7.84 -9.71
CA THR A 40 -23.98 -7.67 -10.66
C THR A 40 -23.53 -6.21 -10.71
N LYS A 41 -24.48 -5.28 -10.87
CA LYS A 41 -24.21 -3.84 -10.80
C LYS A 41 -23.57 -3.47 -9.46
N GLY A 42 -24.17 -3.95 -8.36
CA GLY A 42 -23.68 -3.67 -7.01
C GLY A 42 -22.24 -4.15 -6.79
N LEU A 43 -21.84 -5.29 -7.35
CA LEU A 43 -20.46 -5.76 -7.30
C LEU A 43 -19.53 -4.92 -8.18
N MET A 44 -19.95 -4.55 -9.39
CA MET A 44 -19.13 -3.77 -10.33
C MET A 44 -18.92 -2.32 -9.89
N THR A 45 -19.89 -1.71 -9.20
CA THR A 45 -19.80 -0.30 -8.75
C THR A 45 -19.50 -0.16 -7.26
N GLY A 46 -19.44 -1.28 -6.53
CA GLY A 46 -19.34 -1.33 -5.06
C GLY A 46 -17.96 -1.06 -4.47
N THR A 47 -17.09 -0.29 -5.12
CA THR A 47 -15.71 -0.04 -4.66
C THR A 47 -15.67 0.51 -3.23
N VAL A 48 -16.42 1.59 -2.97
CA VAL A 48 -16.47 2.26 -1.66
C VAL A 48 -16.98 1.34 -0.54
N PRO A 49 -18.16 0.68 -0.66
CA PRO A 49 -18.66 -0.18 0.41
C PRO A 49 -17.75 -1.39 0.67
N ILE A 50 -17.17 -2.02 -0.36
CA ILE A 50 -16.24 -3.15 -0.17
C ILE A 50 -14.99 -2.68 0.58
N LEU A 51 -14.44 -1.50 0.23
CA LEU A 51 -13.30 -0.90 0.93
C LEU A 51 -13.63 -0.55 2.39
N ALA A 52 -14.81 -0.02 2.67
CA ALA A 52 -15.23 0.27 4.04
C ALA A 52 -15.25 -0.99 4.91
N VAL A 53 -15.78 -2.11 4.39
CA VAL A 53 -15.74 -3.42 5.07
C VAL A 53 -14.30 -3.91 5.23
N TRP A 54 -13.45 -3.73 4.20
CA TRP A 54 -12.04 -4.09 4.30
C TRP A 54 -11.29 -3.30 5.38
N PHE A 55 -11.53 -1.99 5.48
CA PHE A 55 -10.97 -1.14 6.56
C PHE A 55 -11.41 -1.58 7.94
N PHE A 56 -12.69 -1.93 8.08
CA PHE A 56 -13.20 -2.50 9.31
C PHE A 56 -12.48 -3.81 9.68
N CYS A 57 -12.36 -4.75 8.74
CA CYS A 57 -11.68 -6.03 8.97
C CYS A 57 -10.19 -5.84 9.30
N MET A 58 -9.54 -4.89 8.62
CA MET A 58 -8.17 -4.51 8.91
C MET A 58 -8.03 -3.93 10.32
N GLY A 59 -8.89 -3.00 10.72
CA GLY A 59 -8.90 -2.43 12.07
C GLY A 59 -9.04 -3.53 13.13
N ALA A 60 -9.99 -4.44 12.93
CA ALA A 60 -10.23 -5.55 13.85
C ALA A 60 -9.03 -6.50 14.02
N ALA A 61 -8.18 -6.62 12.99
CA ALA A 61 -7.00 -7.48 13.02
C ALA A 61 -5.86 -6.93 13.91
N ILE A 62 -5.88 -5.65 14.29
CA ILE A 62 -4.78 -4.98 15.00
C ILE A 62 -4.84 -5.24 16.50
N ASP A 63 -3.70 -5.65 17.07
CA ASP A 63 -3.49 -5.83 18.52
C ASP A 63 -2.86 -4.60 19.19
N VAL A 64 -3.50 -4.09 20.24
CA VAL A 64 -3.02 -2.97 21.07
C VAL A 64 -1.71 -3.29 21.80
N ARG A 65 -1.34 -4.56 21.97
CA ARG A 65 -0.13 -4.99 22.71
C ARG A 65 1.19 -4.84 21.93
N ALA A 66 1.29 -3.87 21.02
CA ALA A 66 2.54 -3.62 20.31
C ALA A 66 3.63 -3.11 21.27
N THR A 67 4.77 -3.79 21.33
CA THR A 67 5.93 -3.37 22.14
C THR A 67 6.39 -1.96 21.73
N GLY A 68 6.84 -1.12 22.66
CA GLY A 68 7.36 0.22 22.36
C GLY A 68 8.46 0.24 21.27
N THR A 69 9.23 -0.85 21.15
CA THR A 69 10.19 -1.06 20.06
C THR A 69 9.53 -1.17 18.68
N VAL A 70 8.40 -1.89 18.57
CA VAL A 70 7.62 -2.03 17.32
C VAL A 70 7.04 -0.68 16.94
N LEU A 71 6.51 0.07 17.91
CA LEU A 71 5.99 1.41 17.68
C LEU A 71 7.08 2.36 17.19
N ARG A 72 8.28 2.35 17.82
CA ARG A 72 9.41 3.16 17.37
C ARG A 72 9.82 2.81 15.95
N LYS A 73 10.05 1.52 15.65
CA LYS A 73 10.53 1.08 14.33
C LYS A 73 9.50 1.35 13.24
N SER A 74 8.25 0.91 13.43
CA SER A 74 7.21 1.09 12.42
C SER A 74 6.79 2.55 12.29
N GLY A 75 6.59 3.24 13.41
CA GLY A 75 6.22 4.66 13.41
C GLY A 75 7.28 5.52 12.72
N THR A 76 8.57 5.21 12.89
CA THR A 76 9.65 5.86 12.15
C THR A 76 9.46 5.71 10.64
N LEU A 77 9.20 4.50 10.16
CA LEU A 77 9.04 4.23 8.73
C LEU A 77 7.80 4.92 8.15
N VAL A 78 6.65 4.76 8.81
CA VAL A 78 5.38 5.38 8.38
C VAL A 78 5.51 6.90 8.35
N LEU A 79 5.97 7.53 9.43
CA LEU A 79 6.12 8.99 9.48
C LEU A 79 7.13 9.51 8.46
N THR A 80 8.24 8.79 8.26
CA THR A 80 9.23 9.15 7.24
C THR A 80 8.61 9.11 5.84
N LYS A 81 7.84 8.06 5.53
CA LYS A 81 7.23 7.92 4.22
C LYS A 81 6.19 9.00 3.94
N ILE A 82 5.33 9.28 4.92
CA ILE A 82 4.34 10.37 4.84
C ILE A 82 5.04 11.71 4.64
N ALA A 83 6.11 11.99 5.41
CA ALA A 83 6.85 13.24 5.29
C ALA A 83 7.52 13.38 3.92
N VAL A 84 8.10 12.31 3.38
CA VAL A 84 8.68 12.31 2.03
C VAL A 84 7.60 12.55 0.98
N ALA A 85 6.48 11.83 1.04
CA ALA A 85 5.37 12.03 0.12
C ALA A 85 4.83 13.47 0.18
N TRP A 86 4.76 14.06 1.37
CA TRP A 86 4.39 15.46 1.57
C TRP A 86 5.39 16.45 0.95
N VAL A 87 6.70 16.25 1.17
CA VAL A 87 7.74 17.09 0.54
C VAL A 87 7.69 16.98 -0.97
N VAL A 88 7.54 15.76 -1.50
CA VAL A 88 7.42 15.52 -2.94
C VAL A 88 6.16 16.19 -3.49
N ALA A 89 5.04 16.16 -2.77
CA ALA A 89 3.83 16.87 -3.16
C ALA A 89 4.07 18.38 -3.25
N MET A 90 4.66 18.99 -2.22
CA MET A 90 5.00 20.42 -2.22
C MET A 90 5.88 20.83 -3.41
N ILE A 91 6.80 19.97 -3.81
CA ILE A 91 7.63 20.18 -5.00
C ILE A 91 6.79 20.00 -6.26
N ALA A 92 6.06 18.89 -6.37
CA ALA A 92 5.29 18.52 -7.56
C ALA A 92 4.22 19.57 -7.93
N ILE A 93 3.57 20.19 -6.95
CA ILE A 93 2.56 21.24 -7.16
C ILE A 93 3.15 22.46 -7.89
N GLN A 94 4.45 22.73 -7.77
CA GLN A 94 5.09 23.85 -8.48
C GLN A 94 5.30 23.58 -9.97
N PHE A 95 5.28 22.30 -10.39
CA PHE A 95 5.60 21.90 -11.76
C PHE A 95 4.42 21.23 -12.50
N LEU A 96 3.46 20.67 -11.77
CA LEU A 96 2.32 19.97 -12.35
C LEU A 96 1.07 20.85 -12.37
N PRO A 97 0.29 20.83 -13.46
CA PRO A 97 -0.99 21.51 -13.51
C PRO A 97 -1.99 20.85 -12.53
N GLU A 98 -2.96 21.63 -12.05
CA GLU A 98 -3.96 21.19 -11.06
C GLU A 98 -4.71 19.93 -11.50
N GLY A 99 -5.12 19.87 -12.78
CA GLY A 99 -5.79 18.70 -13.35
C GLY A 99 -4.85 17.55 -13.74
N GLY A 100 -3.55 17.64 -13.49
CA GLY A 100 -2.56 16.70 -14.00
C GLY A 100 -2.25 16.87 -15.49
N VAL A 101 -1.16 16.26 -15.94
CA VAL A 101 -0.74 16.33 -17.34
C VAL A 101 -1.70 15.50 -18.19
N GLN A 102 -2.31 16.13 -19.19
CA GLN A 102 -3.37 15.52 -20.01
C GLN A 102 -2.87 14.93 -21.32
N THR A 103 -1.69 15.33 -21.79
CA THR A 103 -1.18 14.94 -23.12
C THR A 103 0.32 14.65 -23.10
N GLY A 104 0.78 13.91 -24.11
CA GLY A 104 2.18 13.56 -24.30
C GLY A 104 2.65 12.42 -23.40
N PHE A 105 3.97 12.23 -23.32
CA PHE A 105 4.59 11.14 -22.58
C PHE A 105 4.26 11.13 -21.08
N PHE A 106 4.02 12.31 -20.49
CA PHE A 106 3.70 12.46 -19.09
C PHE A 106 2.18 12.42 -18.81
N ALA A 107 1.36 12.06 -19.80
CA ALA A 107 -0.09 11.97 -19.62
C ALA A 107 -0.46 11.08 -18.44
N GLY A 108 -1.36 11.58 -17.59
CA GLY A 108 -1.77 10.95 -16.34
C GLY A 108 -0.96 11.32 -15.12
N LEU A 109 0.23 11.91 -15.29
CA LEU A 109 1.03 12.36 -14.14
C LEU A 109 0.34 13.53 -13.45
N SER A 110 0.01 13.33 -12.19
CA SER A 110 -0.65 14.32 -11.35
C SER A 110 -0.09 14.27 -9.94
N VAL A 111 -0.32 15.33 -9.18
CA VAL A 111 0.00 15.37 -7.74
C VAL A 111 -0.72 14.21 -7.02
N LEU A 112 -1.97 13.91 -7.42
CA LEU A 112 -2.74 12.78 -6.92
C LEU A 112 -2.08 11.42 -7.19
N ALA A 113 -1.58 11.20 -8.42
CA ALA A 113 -0.88 9.96 -8.78
C ALA A 113 0.40 9.78 -7.97
N ILE A 114 1.18 10.86 -7.82
CA ILE A 114 2.47 10.83 -7.11
C ILE A 114 2.26 10.55 -5.63
N ILE A 115 1.35 11.29 -4.97
CA ILE A 115 1.06 11.09 -3.54
C ILE A 115 0.55 9.67 -3.32
N SER A 116 -0.47 9.25 -4.07
CA SER A 116 -1.06 7.91 -3.92
C SER A 116 -0.01 6.81 -4.13
N ALA A 117 0.96 7.00 -5.02
CA ALA A 117 2.02 6.01 -5.24
C ALA A 117 3.07 5.97 -4.11
N MET A 118 3.28 7.08 -3.39
CA MET A 118 4.38 7.27 -2.45
C MET A 118 3.99 7.19 -0.97
N ASP A 119 2.77 7.54 -0.61
CA ASP A 119 2.35 7.69 0.79
C ASP A 119 2.03 6.36 1.49
N MET A 120 1.91 5.28 0.72
CA MET A 120 1.53 3.96 1.20
C MET A 120 2.55 2.86 0.90
N THR A 121 2.78 1.99 1.88
CA THR A 121 3.63 0.80 1.82
C THR A 121 2.82 -0.45 1.59
N ASN A 122 3.30 -1.33 0.71
CA ASN A 122 2.75 -2.67 0.63
C ASN A 122 3.14 -3.45 1.89
N GLY A 123 2.31 -3.34 2.91
CA GLY A 123 2.60 -3.91 4.19
C GLY A 123 2.67 -5.45 4.18
N GLY A 124 1.87 -6.12 3.35
CA GLY A 124 1.97 -7.58 3.18
C GLY A 124 3.29 -8.01 2.55
N LEU A 125 3.75 -7.26 1.54
CA LEU A 125 5.07 -7.45 0.94
C LEU A 125 6.18 -7.20 1.98
N TYR A 126 6.12 -6.07 2.67
CA TYR A 126 7.05 -5.73 3.74
C TYR A 126 7.13 -6.84 4.80
N ALA A 127 5.98 -7.33 5.29
CA ALA A 127 5.92 -8.41 6.28
C ALA A 127 6.63 -9.67 5.78
N SER A 128 6.36 -10.09 4.53
CA SER A 128 6.98 -11.29 3.95
C SER A 128 8.50 -11.16 3.74
N ILE A 129 9.00 -9.97 3.38
CA ILE A 129 10.43 -9.70 3.28
C ILE A 129 11.05 -9.69 4.68
N MET A 130 10.41 -9.03 5.65
CA MET A 130 10.94 -8.94 7.02
C MET A 130 10.90 -10.26 7.79
N GLN A 131 9.99 -11.18 7.45
CA GLN A 131 10.03 -12.55 7.97
C GLN A 131 11.31 -13.30 7.55
N GLN A 132 11.88 -12.95 6.39
CA GLN A 132 13.08 -13.61 5.85
C GLN A 132 14.37 -12.87 6.22
N TYR A 133 14.34 -11.54 6.22
CA TYR A 133 15.55 -10.70 6.30
C TYR A 133 15.59 -9.79 7.54
N GLY A 134 14.49 -9.67 8.28
CA GLY A 134 14.35 -8.78 9.42
C GLY A 134 14.22 -9.51 10.75
N THR A 135 14.03 -8.72 11.80
CA THR A 135 13.76 -9.17 13.17
C THR A 135 12.27 -9.44 13.41
N LYS A 136 11.92 -10.10 14.52
CA LYS A 136 10.51 -10.33 14.90
C LYS A 136 9.77 -9.01 15.09
N GLU A 137 10.42 -8.01 15.66
CA GLU A 137 9.87 -6.67 15.85
C GLU A 137 9.64 -5.95 14.51
N GLU A 138 10.57 -6.10 13.56
CA GLU A 138 10.45 -5.51 12.21
C GLU A 138 9.37 -6.19 11.38
N SER A 139 9.22 -7.50 11.47
CA SER A 139 8.12 -8.21 10.79
C SER A 139 6.75 -7.88 11.39
N GLY A 140 6.68 -7.68 12.71
CA GLY A 140 5.47 -7.19 13.40
C GLY A 140 5.12 -5.73 13.11
N ALA A 141 6.04 -4.93 12.56
CA ALA A 141 5.83 -3.52 12.23
C ALA A 141 4.75 -3.30 11.15
N PHE A 142 4.42 -4.31 10.34
CA PHE A 142 3.38 -4.26 9.31
C PHE A 142 2.02 -3.74 9.82
N VAL A 143 1.69 -4.06 11.07
CA VAL A 143 0.42 -3.69 11.70
C VAL A 143 0.19 -2.17 11.64
N LEU A 144 1.22 -1.38 11.94
CA LEU A 144 1.14 0.09 11.89
C LEU A 144 1.26 0.63 10.46
N MET A 145 1.98 -0.06 9.57
CA MET A 145 1.97 0.28 8.13
C MET A 145 0.61 0.04 7.48
N SER A 146 -0.28 -0.72 8.10
CA SER A 146 -1.65 -0.83 7.62
C SER A 146 -2.45 0.45 7.89
N LEU A 147 -2.01 1.31 8.83
CA LEU A 147 -2.69 2.58 9.14
C LEU A 147 -2.56 3.62 8.03
N GLU A 148 -1.45 3.60 7.28
CA GLU A 148 -1.31 4.51 6.14
C GLU A 148 -2.19 4.05 4.96
N SER A 149 -2.76 2.84 5.04
CA SER A 149 -3.62 2.35 3.97
C SER A 149 -4.91 3.16 3.88
N GLY A 150 -5.26 3.60 2.67
CA GLY A 150 -6.48 4.32 2.37
C GLY A 150 -6.28 5.78 2.00
N PRO A 151 -7.38 6.52 1.76
CA PRO A 151 -7.30 7.88 1.27
C PRO A 151 -6.89 8.88 2.37
N LEU A 152 -6.87 8.47 3.65
CA LEU A 152 -6.66 9.39 4.77
C LEU A 152 -5.35 10.17 4.66
N VAL A 153 -4.24 9.46 4.45
CA VAL A 153 -2.91 10.07 4.34
C VAL A 153 -2.84 10.95 3.10
N THR A 154 -3.35 10.47 1.96
CA THR A 154 -3.43 11.23 0.72
C THR A 154 -4.22 12.53 0.91
N MET A 155 -5.38 12.48 1.57
CA MET A 155 -6.21 13.64 1.89
C MET A 155 -5.51 14.60 2.84
N LEU A 156 -4.78 14.09 3.84
CA LEU A 156 -4.00 14.93 4.75
C LEU A 156 -2.90 15.67 4.02
N ILE A 157 -2.20 15.01 3.09
CA ILE A 157 -1.16 15.63 2.27
C ILE A 157 -1.79 16.68 1.34
N LEU A 158 -2.81 16.32 0.56
CA LEU A 158 -3.51 17.25 -0.34
C LEU A 158 -4.10 18.46 0.42
N GLY A 159 -4.67 18.22 1.60
CA GLY A 159 -5.21 19.24 2.50
C GLY A 159 -4.14 20.20 3.02
N SER A 160 -3.05 19.66 3.55
CA SER A 160 -1.97 20.47 4.15
C SER A 160 -1.09 21.18 3.13
N THR A 161 -1.01 20.67 1.89
CA THR A 161 -0.27 21.31 0.78
C THR A 161 -1.09 22.37 0.05
N GLY A 162 -2.38 22.51 0.37
CA GLY A 162 -3.28 23.51 -0.23
C GLY A 162 -3.85 23.10 -1.59
N VAL A 163 -3.63 21.86 -2.05
CA VAL A 163 -4.14 21.35 -3.34
C VAL A 163 -5.65 21.15 -3.29
N ALA A 164 -6.20 20.77 -2.13
CA ALA A 164 -7.63 20.60 -1.93
C ALA A 164 -8.03 20.95 -0.50
N VAL A 165 -9.28 21.40 -0.32
CA VAL A 165 -9.83 21.68 1.02
C VAL A 165 -10.87 20.62 1.35
N PHE A 166 -10.56 19.74 2.31
CA PHE A 166 -11.48 18.70 2.77
C PHE A 166 -12.22 19.15 4.03
N GLU A 167 -13.52 18.88 4.07
CA GLU A 167 -14.32 19.14 5.27
C GLU A 167 -13.91 18.15 6.39
N PRO A 168 -13.76 18.58 7.66
CA PRO A 168 -13.27 17.73 8.75
C PRO A 168 -14.03 16.41 8.91
N HIS A 169 -15.34 16.39 8.63
CA HIS A 169 -16.15 15.19 8.73
C HIS A 169 -15.78 14.11 7.70
N LEU A 170 -15.19 14.47 6.56
CA LEU A 170 -14.70 13.49 5.56
C LEU A 170 -13.52 12.68 6.12
N PHE A 171 -12.63 13.31 6.88
CA PHE A 171 -11.55 12.61 7.58
C PHE A 171 -12.10 11.65 8.65
N VAL A 172 -13.13 12.09 9.39
CA VAL A 172 -13.82 11.23 10.36
C VAL A 172 -14.45 10.03 9.64
N GLY A 173 -15.18 10.28 8.55
CA GLY A 173 -15.80 9.22 7.74
C GLY A 173 -14.79 8.19 7.19
N ALA A 174 -13.61 8.64 6.76
CA ALA A 174 -12.56 7.76 6.28
C ALA A 174 -11.96 6.85 7.37
N VAL A 175 -11.97 7.29 8.63
CA VAL A 175 -11.34 6.60 9.77
C VAL A 175 -12.34 5.77 10.58
N LEU A 176 -13.63 6.11 10.55
CA LEU A 176 -14.66 5.47 11.37
C LEU A 176 -14.74 3.94 11.19
N PRO A 177 -14.84 3.36 9.98
CA PRO A 177 -14.91 1.90 9.83
C PRO A 177 -13.72 1.20 10.45
N PHE A 178 -12.53 1.76 10.25
CA PHE A 178 -11.28 1.27 10.84
C PHE A 178 -11.33 1.30 12.37
N LEU A 179 -11.75 2.42 12.98
CA LEU A 179 -11.82 2.54 14.44
C LEU A 179 -12.85 1.60 15.07
N VAL A 180 -14.02 1.46 14.44
CA VAL A 180 -15.04 0.52 14.94
C VAL A 180 -14.52 -0.91 14.89
N GLY A 181 -13.88 -1.30 13.78
CA GLY A 181 -13.20 -2.59 13.66
C GLY A 181 -12.15 -2.77 14.74
N PHE A 182 -11.26 -1.79 14.91
CA PHE A 182 -10.19 -1.80 15.92
C PHE A 182 -10.71 -1.97 17.34
N ILE A 183 -11.76 -1.23 17.72
CA ILE A 183 -12.39 -1.35 19.03
C ILE A 183 -12.94 -2.77 19.20
N LEU A 184 -13.74 -3.26 18.25
CA LEU A 184 -14.36 -4.59 18.34
C LEU A 184 -13.32 -5.72 18.42
N GLY A 185 -12.27 -5.68 17.61
CA GLY A 185 -11.21 -6.69 17.64
C GLY A 185 -10.37 -6.66 18.92
N ASN A 186 -10.34 -5.54 19.65
CA ASN A 186 -9.68 -5.46 20.96
C ASN A 186 -10.63 -5.78 22.12
N LEU A 187 -11.94 -5.68 21.93
CA LEU A 187 -12.94 -6.11 22.91
C LEU A 187 -13.15 -7.64 22.90
N ASP A 188 -13.02 -8.27 21.73
CA ASP A 188 -13.25 -9.70 21.56
C ASP A 188 -12.20 -10.33 20.62
N HIS A 189 -11.42 -11.25 21.18
CA HIS A 189 -10.36 -11.96 20.46
C HIS A 189 -10.89 -12.92 19.38
N ASP A 190 -12.09 -13.48 19.56
CA ASP A 190 -12.73 -14.33 18.56
C ASP A 190 -13.22 -13.49 17.37
N LEU A 191 -13.76 -12.30 17.63
CA LEU A 191 -14.09 -11.34 16.57
C LEU A 191 -12.85 -10.88 15.81
N ARG A 192 -11.73 -10.59 16.50
CA ARG A 192 -10.44 -10.32 15.83
C ARG A 192 -10.06 -11.46 14.90
N ALA A 193 -10.09 -12.71 15.40
CA ALA A 193 -9.71 -13.87 14.61
C ALA A 193 -10.64 -14.10 13.41
N TYR A 194 -11.94 -13.83 13.59
CA TYR A 194 -12.95 -13.94 12.54
C TYR A 194 -12.74 -12.86 11.44
N PHE A 195 -12.77 -11.58 11.81
CA PHE A 195 -12.66 -10.48 10.86
C PHE A 195 -11.27 -10.36 10.24
N GLY A 196 -10.21 -10.69 10.99
CA GLY A 196 -8.84 -10.65 10.47
C GLY A 196 -8.60 -11.61 9.30
N ARG A 197 -9.38 -12.69 9.18
CA ARG A 197 -9.33 -13.61 8.02
C ARG A 197 -9.99 -13.02 6.77
N ALA A 198 -10.89 -12.05 6.91
CA ALA A 198 -11.62 -11.47 5.79
C ALA A 198 -10.79 -10.45 5.01
N THR A 199 -9.78 -9.82 5.63
CA THR A 199 -8.95 -8.77 5.01
C THR A 199 -8.34 -9.20 3.68
N GLN A 200 -7.82 -10.43 3.58
CA GLN A 200 -7.24 -10.96 2.32
C GLN A 200 -8.33 -11.41 1.32
N THR A 201 -9.47 -11.88 1.83
CA THR A 201 -10.59 -12.40 1.02
C THR A 201 -11.31 -11.28 0.26
N LEU A 202 -11.38 -10.07 0.83
CA LEU A 202 -12.04 -8.92 0.21
C LEU A 202 -11.22 -8.27 -0.93
N ILE A 203 -9.91 -8.53 -0.97
CA ILE A 203 -8.99 -7.96 -1.97
C ILE A 203 -9.44 -8.14 -3.41
N PRO A 204 -9.75 -9.37 -3.87
CA PRO A 204 -10.18 -9.58 -5.25
C PRO A 204 -11.50 -8.87 -5.60
N PHE A 205 -12.41 -8.71 -4.65
CA PHE A 205 -13.71 -8.08 -4.89
C PHE A 205 -13.58 -6.58 -5.09
N PHE A 206 -12.81 -5.89 -4.24
CA PHE A 206 -12.59 -4.46 -4.47
C PHE A 206 -11.74 -4.23 -5.72
N GLY A 207 -10.77 -5.12 -6.01
CA GLY A 207 -9.97 -5.04 -7.22
C GLY A 207 -10.85 -5.09 -8.46
N PHE A 208 -11.78 -6.05 -8.52
CA PHE A 208 -12.75 -6.17 -9.59
C PHE A 208 -13.66 -4.93 -9.72
N ALA A 209 -14.26 -4.48 -8.61
CA ALA A 209 -15.14 -3.31 -8.60
C ALA A 209 -14.42 -2.05 -9.09
N LEU A 210 -13.18 -1.84 -8.65
CA LEU A 210 -12.35 -0.74 -9.13
C LEU A 210 -12.02 -0.88 -10.61
N GLY A 211 -11.65 -2.09 -11.06
CA GLY A 211 -11.40 -2.41 -12.45
C GLY A 211 -12.58 -2.07 -13.35
N SER A 212 -13.80 -2.33 -12.90
CA SER A 212 -15.04 -2.03 -13.63
C SER A 212 -15.35 -0.53 -13.80
N SER A 213 -14.45 0.36 -13.36
CA SER A 213 -14.52 1.80 -13.57
C SER A 213 -13.36 2.37 -14.41
N ILE A 214 -12.54 1.50 -15.03
CA ILE A 214 -11.32 1.89 -15.74
C ILE A 214 -11.33 1.33 -17.18
N ASP A 215 -11.16 2.21 -18.15
CA ASP A 215 -10.84 1.86 -19.54
C ASP A 215 -9.41 1.34 -19.73
N LEU A 216 -9.27 0.27 -20.52
CA LEU A 216 -7.99 -0.33 -20.90
C LEU A 216 -7.08 0.61 -21.70
N GLY A 217 -7.65 1.54 -22.48
CA GLY A 217 -6.86 2.52 -23.22
C GLY A 217 -5.95 3.33 -22.29
N VAL A 218 -6.49 3.75 -21.14
CA VAL A 218 -5.76 4.52 -20.12
C VAL A 218 -4.59 3.72 -19.54
N ILE A 219 -4.74 2.40 -19.40
CA ILE A 219 -3.68 1.52 -18.91
C ILE A 219 -2.52 1.43 -19.91
N VAL A 220 -2.82 1.33 -21.20
CA VAL A 220 -1.80 1.25 -22.26
C VAL A 220 -1.00 2.56 -22.32
N ASP A 221 -1.69 3.69 -22.28
CA ASP A 221 -1.07 5.01 -22.40
C ASP A 221 -0.20 5.35 -21.18
N THR A 222 -0.60 4.91 -19.98
CA THR A 222 0.11 5.22 -18.73
C THR A 222 1.13 4.16 -18.32
N GLY A 223 1.15 2.98 -18.94
CA GLY A 223 1.94 1.84 -18.48
C GLY A 223 3.45 2.10 -18.38
N LEU A 224 4.05 2.73 -19.40
CA LEU A 224 5.49 3.02 -19.42
C LEU A 224 5.86 4.07 -18.37
N LEU A 225 5.04 5.12 -18.23
CA LEU A 225 5.23 6.15 -17.21
C LEU A 225 5.03 5.57 -15.80
N GLY A 226 4.13 4.60 -15.64
CA GLY A 226 3.91 3.88 -14.40
C GLY A 226 5.10 3.02 -13.97
N ILE A 227 5.84 2.43 -14.93
CA ILE A 227 7.12 1.76 -14.64
C ILE A 227 8.13 2.76 -14.09
N LEU A 228 8.27 3.92 -14.74
CA LEU A 228 9.15 4.98 -14.27
C LEU A 228 8.74 5.46 -12.87
N LEU A 229 7.44 5.67 -12.63
CA LEU A 229 6.91 6.06 -11.33
C LEU A 229 7.29 5.04 -10.26
N GLY A 230 7.13 3.73 -10.52
CA GLY A 230 7.51 2.69 -9.57
C GLY A 230 9.00 2.71 -9.21
N ILE A 231 9.89 2.93 -10.18
CA ILE A 231 11.33 3.08 -9.92
C ILE A 231 11.60 4.34 -9.08
N VAL A 232 10.97 5.46 -9.44
CA VAL A 232 11.09 6.74 -8.73
C VAL A 232 10.60 6.62 -7.29
N VAL A 233 9.49 5.92 -7.04
CA VAL A 233 8.97 5.65 -5.69
C VAL A 233 10.03 4.93 -4.84
N ILE A 234 10.66 3.87 -5.36
CA ILE A 234 11.70 3.13 -4.64
C ILE A 234 12.87 4.04 -4.28
N ILE A 235 13.31 4.89 -5.20
CA ILE A 235 14.46 5.77 -4.98
C ILE A 235 14.11 6.87 -3.98
N ILE A 236 13.04 7.61 -4.25
CA ILE A 236 12.66 8.82 -3.49
C ILE A 236 12.19 8.46 -2.08
N THR A 237 11.39 7.39 -1.92
CA THR A 237 10.94 6.97 -0.59
C THR A 237 11.98 6.08 0.09
N GLY A 238 12.64 5.19 -0.66
CA GLY A 238 13.56 4.21 -0.09
C GLY A 238 14.83 4.80 0.49
N ILE A 239 15.43 5.84 -0.12
CA ILE A 239 16.64 6.46 0.44
C ILE A 239 16.36 7.05 1.84
N PRO A 240 15.37 7.95 2.03
CA PRO A 240 15.02 8.45 3.36
C PRO A 240 14.62 7.33 4.33
N LEU A 241 13.86 6.32 3.87
CA LEU A 241 13.46 5.20 4.72
C LEU A 241 14.66 4.37 5.21
N ILE A 242 15.66 4.10 4.35
CA ILE A 242 16.91 3.43 4.74
C ILE A 242 17.63 4.25 5.81
N LEU A 243 17.70 5.57 5.66
CA LEU A 243 18.36 6.45 6.62
C LEU A 243 17.60 6.49 7.95
N ALA A 244 16.28 6.63 7.91
CA ALA A 244 15.43 6.67 9.09
C ALA A 244 15.49 5.34 9.87
N ASP A 245 15.47 4.20 9.16
CA ASP A 245 15.65 2.88 9.76
C ASP A 245 16.99 2.78 10.50
N LYS A 246 18.09 3.23 9.87
CA LYS A 246 19.42 3.21 10.49
C LYS A 246 19.53 4.12 11.71
N PHE A 247 19.15 5.39 11.58
CA PHE A 247 19.45 6.41 12.56
C PHE A 247 18.41 6.50 13.69
N ILE A 248 17.14 6.22 13.40
CA ILE A 248 16.03 6.34 14.36
C ILE A 248 15.50 4.96 14.74
N GLY A 249 15.27 4.09 13.75
CA GLY A 249 14.81 2.72 13.96
C GLY A 249 15.84 1.83 14.68
N ARG A 250 17.14 2.19 14.56
CA ARG A 250 18.31 1.40 14.96
C ARG A 250 18.39 0.05 14.22
N GLY A 251 17.87 0.01 13.00
CA GLY A 251 18.02 -1.10 12.06
C GLY A 251 19.29 -0.96 11.22
N ASN A 252 19.41 -1.80 10.20
CA ASN A 252 20.52 -1.78 9.24
C ASN A 252 20.13 -1.13 7.88
N GLY A 253 18.90 -0.62 7.76
CA GLY A 253 18.34 -0.05 6.53
C GLY A 253 17.49 -1.04 5.72
N THR A 254 17.51 -2.33 6.07
CA THR A 254 16.78 -3.38 5.32
C THR A 254 15.27 -3.20 5.48
N ALA A 255 14.80 -2.85 6.69
CA ALA A 255 13.38 -2.57 6.91
C ALA A 255 12.95 -1.29 6.18
N GLY A 256 13.80 -0.26 6.20
CA GLY A 256 13.57 0.95 5.42
C GLY A 256 13.40 0.69 3.93
N LEU A 257 14.29 -0.08 3.33
CA LEU A 257 14.19 -0.44 1.91
C LEU A 257 12.97 -1.33 1.61
N ALA A 258 12.66 -2.30 2.48
CA ALA A 258 11.45 -3.13 2.34
C ALA A 258 10.16 -2.28 2.37
N ALA A 259 10.18 -1.16 3.10
CA ALA A 259 9.06 -0.24 3.21
C ALA A 259 8.94 0.72 2.01
N SER A 260 9.84 0.69 1.02
CA SER A 260 9.81 1.60 -0.15
C SER A 260 8.78 1.25 -1.23
N SER A 261 8.00 0.19 -1.04
CA SER A 261 7.03 -0.29 -2.04
C SER A 261 5.75 0.56 -2.10
N THR A 262 5.02 0.55 -3.22
CA THR A 262 3.65 1.08 -3.31
C THR A 262 2.65 0.02 -2.88
N ALA A 263 1.70 0.36 -2.02
CA ALA A 263 0.66 -0.56 -1.58
C ALA A 263 -0.34 -0.92 -2.67
N GLY A 264 -0.83 -2.16 -2.70
CA GLY A 264 -1.95 -2.53 -3.57
C GLY A 264 -3.18 -1.65 -3.34
N ALA A 265 -3.56 -1.43 -2.08
CA ALA A 265 -4.69 -0.58 -1.73
C ALA A 265 -4.58 0.85 -2.25
N ALA A 266 -3.37 1.34 -2.55
CA ALA A 266 -3.16 2.68 -3.07
C ALA A 266 -3.78 2.89 -4.47
N VAL A 267 -3.99 1.81 -5.22
CA VAL A 267 -4.62 1.86 -6.55
C VAL A 267 -6.03 2.44 -6.48
N ALA A 268 -6.73 2.25 -5.36
CA ALA A 268 -8.06 2.80 -5.14
C ALA A 268 -8.06 4.29 -4.74
N ASN A 269 -6.97 4.81 -4.17
CA ASN A 269 -6.93 6.15 -3.60
C ASN A 269 -7.31 7.26 -4.59
N PRO A 270 -6.82 7.29 -5.84
CA PRO A 270 -7.17 8.37 -6.76
C PRO A 270 -8.68 8.48 -7.00
N MET A 271 -9.34 7.36 -7.26
CA MET A 271 -10.80 7.33 -7.45
C MET A 271 -11.57 7.67 -6.17
N LEU A 272 -11.09 7.23 -4.99
CA LEU A 272 -11.72 7.59 -3.71
C LEU A 272 -11.65 9.09 -3.45
N VAL A 273 -10.48 9.69 -3.64
CA VAL A 273 -10.29 11.13 -3.50
C VAL A 273 -11.17 11.88 -4.50
N ALA A 274 -11.23 11.43 -5.76
CA ALA A 274 -12.08 12.06 -6.77
C ALA A 274 -13.58 11.96 -6.49
N ASN A 275 -14.04 10.87 -5.87
CA ASN A 275 -15.43 10.74 -5.42
C ASN A 275 -15.77 11.73 -4.28
N MET A 276 -14.80 12.06 -3.42
CA MET A 276 -14.96 13.07 -2.37
C MET A 276 -14.77 14.50 -2.91
N LYS A 277 -13.93 14.67 -3.93
CA LYS A 277 -13.56 15.94 -4.54
C LYS A 277 -13.53 15.80 -6.07
N PRO A 278 -14.65 16.13 -6.74
CA PRO A 278 -14.80 15.96 -8.19
C PRO A 278 -13.76 16.67 -9.05
N GLU A 279 -13.07 17.69 -8.51
CA GLU A 279 -11.95 18.38 -9.16
C GLU A 279 -10.81 17.43 -9.59
N PHE A 280 -10.67 16.29 -8.91
CA PHE A 280 -9.67 15.27 -9.25
C PHE A 280 -10.13 14.25 -10.30
N LEU A 281 -11.41 14.23 -10.69
CA LEU A 281 -11.94 13.27 -11.68
C LEU A 281 -11.13 13.23 -12.99
N PRO A 282 -10.67 14.36 -13.57
CA PRO A 282 -9.88 14.34 -14.81
C PRO A 282 -8.56 13.57 -14.69
N ALA A 283 -8.00 13.46 -13.48
CA ALA A 283 -6.74 12.77 -13.22
C ALA A 283 -6.92 11.37 -12.60
N ALA A 284 -8.11 11.05 -12.08
CA ALA A 284 -8.31 9.91 -11.19
C ALA A 284 -8.03 8.56 -11.86
N GLN A 285 -8.58 8.36 -13.06
CA GLN A 285 -8.45 7.09 -13.79
C GLN A 285 -7.00 6.84 -14.22
N SER A 286 -6.33 7.86 -14.76
CA SER A 286 -4.94 7.77 -15.20
C SER A 286 -3.98 7.66 -14.01
N ALA A 287 -4.24 8.36 -12.90
CA ALA A 287 -3.54 8.19 -11.64
C ALA A 287 -3.70 6.76 -11.10
N THR A 288 -4.91 6.20 -11.12
CA THR A 288 -5.15 4.81 -10.70
C THR A 288 -4.36 3.82 -11.55
N ALA A 289 -4.31 4.00 -12.88
CA ALA A 289 -3.50 3.16 -13.77
C ALA A 289 -1.99 3.28 -13.49
N LEU A 290 -1.47 4.50 -13.29
CA LEU A 290 -0.07 4.74 -12.91
C LEU A 290 0.30 4.10 -11.58
N VAL A 291 -0.57 4.23 -10.58
CA VAL A 291 -0.36 3.62 -9.26
C VAL A 291 -0.40 2.10 -9.36
N ALA A 292 -1.31 1.52 -10.17
CA ALA A 292 -1.34 0.07 -10.42
C ALA A 292 -0.04 -0.45 -11.04
N ALA A 293 0.51 0.26 -12.03
CA ALA A 293 1.81 -0.06 -12.60
C ALA A 293 2.94 0.08 -11.57
N SER A 294 2.92 1.12 -10.74
CA SER A 294 3.87 1.30 -9.63
C SER A 294 3.83 0.13 -8.65
N VAL A 295 2.65 -0.38 -8.29
CA VAL A 295 2.48 -1.56 -7.44
C VAL A 295 3.18 -2.78 -8.03
N ILE A 296 3.02 -3.05 -9.33
CA ILE A 296 3.69 -4.17 -10.01
C ILE A 296 5.20 -4.03 -9.93
N VAL A 297 5.71 -2.87 -10.34
CA VAL A 297 7.14 -2.59 -10.42
C VAL A 297 7.78 -2.70 -9.04
N THR A 298 7.20 -2.04 -8.05
CA THR A 298 7.71 -2.09 -6.67
C THR A 298 7.59 -3.48 -6.06
N SER A 299 6.54 -4.24 -6.36
CA SER A 299 6.37 -5.59 -5.83
C SER A 299 7.36 -6.61 -6.41
N ILE A 300 7.95 -6.32 -7.58
CA ILE A 300 9.02 -7.13 -8.18
C ILE A 300 10.40 -6.65 -7.70
N LEU A 301 10.66 -5.34 -7.78
CA LEU A 301 11.99 -4.80 -7.54
C LEU A 301 12.34 -4.73 -6.05
N VAL A 302 11.42 -4.32 -5.17
CA VAL A 302 11.71 -4.15 -3.74
C VAL A 302 12.20 -5.44 -3.08
N PRO A 303 11.60 -6.63 -3.29
CA PRO A 303 12.14 -7.87 -2.73
C PRO A 303 13.56 -8.17 -3.20
N VAL A 304 13.85 -8.00 -4.50
CA VAL A 304 15.15 -8.29 -5.09
C VAL A 304 16.22 -7.35 -4.53
N ILE A 305 15.94 -6.05 -4.52
CA ILE A 305 16.88 -5.03 -4.03
C ILE A 305 17.07 -5.20 -2.51
N THR A 306 16.00 -5.50 -1.77
CA THR A 306 16.09 -5.74 -0.31
C THR A 306 16.91 -6.97 0.02
N ALA A 307 16.74 -8.07 -0.72
CA ALA A 307 17.55 -9.28 -0.55
C ALA A 307 19.04 -8.98 -0.74
N TYR A 308 19.39 -8.32 -1.85
CA TYR A 308 20.77 -7.91 -2.13
C TYR A 308 21.34 -6.98 -1.05
N TYR A 309 20.55 -5.99 -0.63
CA TYR A 309 20.94 -5.03 0.41
C TYR A 309 21.13 -5.70 1.78
N SER A 310 20.24 -6.62 2.16
CA SER A 310 20.37 -7.42 3.38
C SER A 310 21.69 -8.21 3.37
N ASP A 311 22.00 -8.89 2.28
CA ASP A 311 23.24 -9.68 2.16
C ASP A 311 24.49 -8.80 2.22
N TYR A 312 24.45 -7.63 1.59
CA TYR A 312 25.50 -6.62 1.70
C TYR A 312 25.68 -6.16 3.15
N MET A 313 24.60 -5.84 3.87
CA MET A 313 24.67 -5.36 5.25
C MET A 313 25.15 -6.46 6.22
N LYS A 314 24.76 -7.72 6.00
CA LYS A 314 25.29 -8.87 6.76
C LYS A 314 26.79 -9.07 6.56
N LYS A 315 27.31 -8.83 5.36
CA LYS A 315 28.77 -8.87 5.10
C LYS A 315 29.50 -7.69 5.74
N LYS A 316 28.90 -6.50 5.73
CA LYS A 316 29.48 -5.27 6.29
C LYS A 316 29.52 -5.27 7.81
N ASN A 317 28.44 -5.73 8.43
CA ASN A 317 28.29 -5.87 9.88
C ASN A 317 27.94 -7.33 10.19
N PRO A 318 28.91 -8.25 10.16
CA PRO A 318 28.65 -9.64 10.51
C PRO A 318 28.06 -9.70 11.92
N PRO A 319 26.99 -10.48 12.15
CA PRO A 319 26.50 -10.71 13.50
C PRO A 319 27.68 -11.20 14.34
N ALA A 320 27.79 -10.69 15.57
CA ALA A 320 28.86 -11.11 16.47
C ALA A 320 28.90 -12.64 16.47
N ALA A 321 30.07 -13.21 16.18
CA ALA A 321 30.25 -14.65 16.17
C ALA A 321 29.68 -15.17 17.50
N GLU A 322 28.67 -16.03 17.44
CA GLU A 322 28.28 -16.80 18.61
C GLU A 322 29.56 -17.50 19.05
N GLY A 323 30.09 -17.08 20.21
CA GLY A 323 31.28 -17.69 20.79
C GLY A 323 31.06 -19.21 20.85
N PRO A 324 32.15 -20.01 20.76
CA PRO A 324 32.02 -21.46 20.73
C PRO A 324 31.08 -21.90 21.86
N ILE A 325 30.01 -22.60 21.49
CA ILE A 325 29.07 -23.20 22.45
C ILE A 325 29.93 -23.98 23.44
N ASP A 326 29.95 -23.51 24.69
CA ASP A 326 30.80 -24.08 25.72
C ASP A 326 30.36 -25.53 25.96
N ALA A 327 31.10 -26.46 25.36
CA ALA A 327 30.81 -27.90 25.37
C ALA A 327 30.81 -28.51 26.80
N LYS A 328 31.11 -27.69 27.82
CA LYS A 328 31.01 -28.07 29.23
C LYS A 328 29.58 -28.07 29.79
N ALA A 329 28.62 -27.38 29.16
CA ALA A 329 27.23 -27.36 29.64
C ALA A 329 26.41 -28.63 29.31
N GLN A 330 26.85 -29.45 28.36
CA GLN A 330 26.17 -30.71 27.99
C GLN A 330 26.61 -31.94 28.81
N LYS A 331 27.63 -31.83 29.66
CA LYS A 331 28.13 -32.95 30.49
C LYS A 331 27.58 -32.99 31.93
N ALA A 332 26.70 -32.08 32.31
CA ALA A 332 26.09 -32.03 33.64
C ALA A 332 24.65 -32.57 33.69
N ALA A 333 24.13 -33.09 32.58
CA ALA A 333 22.79 -33.68 32.46
C ALA A 333 22.82 -35.13 31.92
N GLY A 334 23.96 -35.83 32.10
CA GLY A 334 24.12 -37.25 31.83
C GLY A 334 24.30 -38.03 33.11
#